data_AF-A0A9R0BBM2-F1
#
_entry.id   AF-A0A9R0BBM2-F1
#
_cell.length_a   1.000
_cell.length_b   1.000
_cell.length_c   1.000
_cell.angle_alpha   90.00
_cell.angle_beta   90.00
_cell.angle_gamma   90.00
#
_symmetry.space_group_name_H-M   'P 1'
#
loop_
_entity.id
_entity.type
_entity.pdbx_description
1 polymer ?
#
loop_
_entity_poly.entity_id
_entity_poly.type
_entity_poly.pdbx_seq_one_letter_code
_entity_poly.pdbx_strand_id
1 'polypeptide(L)'
;MKMAVLCCTSMQLLLVALATLAGICLGGSDGPRGVALPFVFDPKATCDPPCKHAGICIRNNSCFCSRGYEGETCQYANCYPKCKNGGECLRPGKCRCPSGFGGKYCHKAICPQGCRNGGSCVAPGICSCPEGWIGGACHTAVCKKPCVNGGKCVSPNTCRCRAPFSGPQCEERKKLF
;
A
#
# COMPACT_ATOMS: atom_id res chain seq x y z
N MET A 1 -37.26 11.61 31.87
CA MET A 1 -38.03 12.02 33.07
C MET A 1 -38.54 13.42 32.82
N LYS A 2 -39.84 13.64 33.07
CA LYS A 2 -40.67 14.74 32.55
C LYS A 2 -40.24 16.11 33.11
N MET A 3 -40.12 17.12 32.25
CA MET A 3 -40.31 18.52 32.65
C MET A 3 -41.34 19.19 31.75
N ALA A 4 -42.44 19.54 32.42
CA ALA A 4 -43.62 20.33 32.11
C ALA A 4 -43.68 21.12 30.78
N VAL A 5 -44.70 20.78 29.99
CA VAL A 5 -45.43 21.73 29.14
C VAL A 5 -46.33 22.53 30.07
N LEU A 6 -45.98 23.79 30.36
CA LEU A 6 -46.90 24.74 30.99
C LEU A 6 -47.46 25.65 29.90
N CYS A 7 -48.68 25.29 29.48
CA CYS A 7 -49.54 26.08 28.62
C CYS A 7 -49.73 27.46 29.23
N CYS A 8 -49.43 28.50 28.45
CA CYS A 8 -49.69 29.89 28.78
C CYS A 8 -51.21 30.10 28.74
N THR A 9 -51.89 29.81 29.85
CA THR A 9 -53.29 30.20 30.06
C THR A 9 -53.35 31.26 31.15
N SER A 10 -54.06 32.33 30.83
CA SER A 10 -54.56 33.40 31.71
C SER A 10 -53.78 34.71 31.67
N MET A 11 -54.01 35.49 30.61
CA MET A 11 -53.98 36.94 30.69
C MET A 11 -55.35 37.48 30.31
N GLN A 12 -55.99 38.09 31.31
CA GLN A 12 -57.01 39.13 31.29
C GLN A 12 -58.23 39.00 30.35
N LEU A 13 -59.39 38.99 31.02
CA LEU A 13 -60.68 39.49 30.58
C LEU A 13 -60.54 40.65 29.56
N LEU A 14 -61.12 40.50 28.37
CA LEU A 14 -62.44 41.03 27.97
C LEU A 14 -62.54 40.97 26.44
N LEU A 15 -63.54 40.24 25.94
CA LEU A 15 -64.00 40.32 24.55
C LEU A 15 -65.48 40.71 24.61
N VAL A 16 -65.79 41.90 24.10
CA VAL A 16 -67.02 42.09 23.31
C VAL A 16 -66.57 42.48 21.90
N ALA A 17 -66.86 41.55 20.99
CA ALA A 17 -67.08 41.64 19.54
C ALA A 17 -66.37 42.71 18.70
N LEU A 18 -65.73 42.27 17.60
CA LEU A 18 -66.10 42.61 16.21
C LEU A 18 -65.21 41.86 15.21
N ALA A 19 -65.72 41.73 13.99
CA ALA A 19 -65.41 40.73 12.98
C ALA A 19 -64.05 40.88 12.27
N THR A 20 -63.71 39.81 11.53
CA THR A 20 -62.75 39.69 10.42
C THR A 20 -61.26 39.63 10.77
N LEU A 21 -60.69 38.43 10.68
CA LEU A 21 -59.75 38.03 9.62
C LEU A 21 -59.18 36.66 9.99
N ALA A 22 -59.16 35.75 9.01
CA ALA A 22 -58.48 34.47 9.13
C ALA A 22 -56.98 34.70 9.37
N GLY A 23 -56.56 34.64 10.63
CA GLY A 23 -55.16 34.67 11.02
C GLY A 23 -54.59 33.26 11.04
N ILE A 24 -54.29 32.70 9.86
CA ILE A 24 -53.47 31.50 9.74
C ILE A 24 -52.04 31.92 10.07
N CYS A 25 -51.60 31.77 11.32
CA CYS A 25 -50.17 31.77 11.61
C CYS A 25 -49.64 30.35 11.38
N LEU A 26 -49.19 30.14 10.16
CA LEU A 26 -48.38 29.00 9.73
C LEU A 26 -47.19 28.87 10.69
N GLY A 27 -47.12 27.75 11.40
CA GLY A 27 -45.91 27.35 12.10
C GLY A 27 -44.81 27.04 11.08
N GLY A 28 -43.93 28.02 10.86
CA GLY A 28 -42.65 27.84 10.17
C GLY A 28 -41.52 27.91 11.19
N SER A 29 -41.09 26.77 11.70
CA SER A 29 -39.81 26.69 12.42
C SER A 29 -38.73 26.44 11.38
N ASP A 30 -38.12 27.51 10.87
CA ASP A 30 -36.92 27.45 10.01
C ASP A 30 -35.67 27.16 10.85
N GLY A 31 -35.69 26.04 11.58
CA GLY A 31 -34.54 25.49 12.26
C GLY A 31 -34.18 24.16 11.60
N PRO A 32 -32.97 23.98 11.02
CA PRO A 32 -32.57 22.68 10.53
C PRO A 32 -32.54 21.71 11.71
N ARG A 33 -33.41 20.69 11.66
CA ARG A 33 -33.38 19.54 12.55
C ARG A 33 -32.16 18.69 12.20
N GLY A 34 -31.02 19.07 12.75
CA GLY A 34 -29.80 18.29 12.67
C GLY A 34 -28.97 18.61 13.90
N VAL A 35 -28.61 17.59 14.68
CA VAL A 35 -27.62 17.74 15.74
C VAL A 35 -26.32 18.15 15.04
N ALA A 36 -25.99 19.44 15.11
CA ALA A 36 -24.69 19.93 14.69
C ALA A 36 -23.66 19.39 15.69
N LEU A 37 -23.15 18.19 15.41
CA LEU A 37 -21.86 17.78 15.94
C LEU A 37 -20.84 18.87 15.53
N PRO A 38 -19.82 19.19 16.36
CA PRO A 38 -18.95 20.35 16.19
C PRO A 38 -17.94 20.18 15.03
N PHE A 39 -18.25 19.36 14.03
CA PHE A 39 -17.57 19.35 12.76
C PHE A 39 -18.04 20.59 12.00
N VAL A 40 -17.29 21.68 12.18
CA VAL A 40 -17.46 22.94 11.46
C VAL A 40 -17.33 22.67 9.95
N PHE A 41 -18.46 22.40 9.32
CA PHE A 41 -18.61 22.28 7.89
C PHE A 41 -19.30 23.54 7.40
N ASP A 42 -18.59 24.41 6.69
CA ASP A 42 -19.15 25.62 6.08
C ASP A 42 -19.62 25.30 4.66
N PRO A 43 -20.94 25.28 4.38
CA PRO A 43 -21.46 24.98 3.04
C PRO A 43 -21.05 26.01 1.97
N LYS A 44 -20.58 27.20 2.37
CA LYS A 44 -20.10 28.26 1.46
C LYS A 44 -18.57 28.28 1.33
N ALA A 45 -17.86 27.34 1.95
CA ALA A 45 -16.41 27.26 1.85
C ALA A 45 -15.97 27.10 0.38
N THR A 46 -14.97 27.88 -0.01
CA THR A 46 -14.33 27.78 -1.32
C THR A 46 -12.87 27.36 -1.13
N CYS A 47 -12.41 26.41 -1.95
CA CYS A 47 -11.03 25.97 -1.95
C CYS A 47 -10.43 26.24 -3.33
N ASP A 48 -9.41 27.10 -3.36
CA ASP A 48 -8.59 27.33 -4.56
C ASP A 48 -7.11 27.22 -4.16
N PRO A 49 -6.40 26.15 -4.58
CA PRO A 49 -6.83 25.09 -5.49
C PRO A 49 -7.87 24.12 -4.91
N PRO A 50 -8.64 23.40 -5.76
CA PRO A 50 -9.66 22.45 -5.30
C PRO A 50 -9.04 21.21 -4.64
N CYS A 51 -9.77 20.65 -3.67
CA CYS A 51 -9.41 19.41 -3.00
C CYS A 51 -9.39 18.23 -4.00
N LYS A 52 -8.31 17.45 -4.00
CA LYS A 52 -8.12 16.28 -4.88
C LYS A 52 -8.68 15.00 -4.23
N HIS A 53 -8.76 13.93 -5.03
CA HIS A 53 -9.10 12.57 -4.57
C HIS A 53 -10.39 12.48 -3.73
N ALA A 54 -11.43 13.22 -4.12
CA ALA A 54 -12.70 13.32 -3.39
C ALA A 54 -12.54 13.83 -1.95
N GLY A 55 -11.58 14.72 -1.71
CA GLY A 55 -11.54 15.55 -0.51
C GLY A 55 -12.68 16.56 -0.50
N ILE A 56 -13.17 16.88 0.69
CA ILE A 56 -14.29 17.81 0.90
C ILE A 56 -13.74 19.13 1.44
N CYS A 57 -14.12 20.26 0.85
CA CYS A 57 -13.75 21.58 1.37
C CYS A 57 -14.62 21.89 2.61
N ILE A 58 -14.01 21.99 3.79
CA ILE A 58 -14.74 22.19 5.07
C ILE A 58 -14.72 23.64 5.54
N ARG A 59 -13.67 24.38 5.16
CA ARG A 59 -13.47 25.83 5.37
C ARG A 59 -12.68 26.37 4.19
N ASN A 60 -12.61 27.69 4.07
CA ASN A 60 -11.85 28.34 3.01
C ASN A 60 -10.40 27.81 2.99
N ASN A 61 -9.99 27.22 1.87
CA ASN A 61 -8.68 26.56 1.68
C ASN A 61 -8.33 25.45 2.69
N SER A 62 -9.33 24.79 3.29
CA SER A 62 -9.12 23.65 4.19
C SER A 62 -9.87 22.42 3.71
N CYS A 63 -9.12 21.41 3.28
CA CYS A 63 -9.65 20.15 2.77
C CYS A 63 -9.68 19.07 3.85
N PHE A 64 -10.82 18.38 3.96
CA PHE A 64 -10.94 17.11 4.65
C PHE A 64 -10.72 15.96 3.68
N CYS A 65 -9.65 15.19 3.90
CA CYS A 65 -9.22 14.19 2.95
C CYS A 65 -9.96 12.86 3.08
N SER A 66 -10.26 12.27 1.92
CA SER A 66 -10.72 10.90 1.84
C SER A 66 -9.70 9.93 2.44
N ARG A 67 -10.17 8.76 2.90
CA ARG A 67 -9.36 7.75 3.58
C ARG A 67 -8.11 7.39 2.76
N GLY A 68 -6.94 7.51 3.39
CA GLY A 68 -5.66 7.18 2.77
C GLY A 68 -5.07 8.28 1.89
N TYR A 69 -5.59 9.51 1.94
CA TYR A 69 -4.95 10.67 1.31
C TYR A 69 -4.62 11.73 2.36
N GLU A 70 -3.60 12.54 2.07
CA GLU A 70 -3.08 13.57 2.95
C GLU A 70 -2.51 14.76 2.15
N GLY A 71 -2.07 15.79 2.88
CA GLY A 71 -1.65 17.08 2.32
C GLY A 71 -2.77 18.11 2.31
N GLU A 72 -2.40 19.36 2.09
CA GLU A 72 -3.30 20.53 2.17
C GLU A 72 -4.49 20.44 1.20
N THR A 73 -4.29 19.82 0.05
CA THR A 73 -5.31 19.63 -0.99
C THR A 73 -5.62 18.15 -1.19
N CYS A 74 -5.25 17.28 -0.25
CA CYS A 74 -5.39 15.83 -0.36
C CYS A 74 -4.65 15.24 -1.58
N GLN A 75 -3.55 15.87 -1.96
CA GLN A 75 -2.79 15.54 -3.15
C GLN A 75 -1.94 14.28 -3.00
N TYR A 76 -1.55 13.91 -1.78
CA TYR A 76 -0.66 12.80 -1.53
C TYR A 76 -1.44 11.56 -1.13
N ALA A 77 -1.18 10.43 -1.77
CA ALA A 77 -1.69 9.14 -1.34
C ALA A 77 -0.80 8.59 -0.21
N ASN A 78 -1.42 8.15 0.87
CA ASN A 78 -0.78 7.44 1.95
C ASN A 78 -0.77 5.93 1.66
N CYS A 79 0.43 5.39 1.44
CA CYS A 79 0.64 3.95 1.32
C CYS A 79 1.11 3.39 2.66
N TYR A 80 0.25 2.58 3.28
CA TYR A 80 0.63 1.75 4.41
C TYR A 80 0.43 0.26 4.07
N PRO A 81 1.46 -0.59 4.20
CA PRO A 81 2.87 -0.27 4.45
C PRO A 81 3.51 0.66 3.40
N LYS A 82 4.53 1.44 3.82
CA LYS A 82 5.26 2.35 2.93
C LYS A 82 5.93 1.57 1.80
N CYS A 83 5.88 2.13 0.58
CA CYS A 83 6.63 1.63 -0.56
C CYS A 83 8.14 1.61 -0.23
N LYS A 84 8.82 0.51 -0.57
CA LYS A 84 10.25 0.32 -0.31
C LYS A 84 11.08 0.61 -1.56
N ASN A 85 12.41 0.69 -1.39
CA ASN A 85 13.39 0.79 -2.48
C ASN A 85 13.13 1.95 -3.45
N GLY A 86 12.63 3.10 -2.95
CA GLY A 86 12.32 4.26 -3.78
C GLY A 86 11.01 4.16 -4.58
N GLY A 87 10.14 3.20 -4.24
CA GLY A 87 8.82 3.10 -4.85
C GLY A 87 7.91 4.30 -4.52
N GLU A 88 7.10 4.70 -5.50
CA GLU A 88 6.18 5.84 -5.39
C GLU A 88 4.77 5.39 -5.07
N CYS A 89 4.10 6.07 -4.13
CA CYS A 89 2.71 5.77 -3.80
C CYS A 89 1.76 6.41 -4.81
N LEU A 90 1.09 5.60 -5.62
CA LEU A 90 0.15 6.10 -6.64
C LEU A 90 -1.24 6.32 -6.06
N ARG A 91 -1.69 5.38 -5.22
CA ARG A 91 -3.01 5.36 -4.56
C ARG A 91 -2.87 4.61 -3.24
N PRO A 92 -3.80 4.75 -2.29
CA PRO A 92 -3.72 4.05 -1.01
C PRO A 92 -3.42 2.55 -1.18
N GLY A 93 -2.27 2.11 -0.65
CA GLY A 93 -1.83 0.72 -0.72
C GLY A 93 -1.33 0.22 -2.08
N LYS A 94 -1.15 1.08 -3.08
CA LYS A 94 -0.62 0.74 -4.42
C LYS A 94 0.65 1.53 -4.72
N CYS A 95 1.76 0.80 -4.85
CA CYS A 95 3.07 1.35 -5.18
C CYS A 95 3.44 1.16 -6.65
N ARG A 96 4.08 2.17 -7.24
CA ARG A 96 4.86 2.05 -8.48
C ARG A 96 6.29 1.72 -8.11
N CYS A 97 6.78 0.59 -8.60
CA CYS A 97 8.13 0.13 -8.28
C CYS A 97 9.14 0.63 -9.31
N PRO A 98 10.36 0.98 -8.87
CA PRO A 98 11.45 1.26 -9.79
C PRO A 98 11.92 -0.02 -10.48
N SER A 99 12.64 0.16 -11.58
CA SER A 99 13.22 -0.94 -12.36
C SER A 99 14.02 -1.90 -11.48
N GLY A 100 13.78 -3.20 -11.65
CA GLY A 100 14.46 -4.24 -10.88
C GLY A 100 13.85 -4.53 -9.50
N PHE A 101 12.76 -3.88 -9.11
CA PHE A 101 12.00 -4.19 -7.90
C PHE A 101 10.54 -4.55 -8.22
N GLY A 102 9.93 -5.32 -7.32
CA GLY A 102 8.56 -5.79 -7.47
C GLY A 102 7.90 -6.16 -6.15
N GLY A 103 6.71 -6.76 -6.28
CA GLY A 103 5.79 -7.01 -5.18
C GLY A 103 4.95 -5.78 -4.84
N LYS A 104 3.90 -5.99 -4.04
CA LYS A 104 2.89 -4.96 -3.71
C LYS A 104 3.48 -3.66 -3.13
N TYR A 105 4.59 -3.78 -2.41
CA TYR A 105 5.27 -2.66 -1.74
C TYR A 105 6.71 -2.46 -2.22
N CYS A 106 7.06 -2.97 -3.40
CA CYS A 106 8.40 -2.85 -4.00
C CYS A 106 9.54 -3.41 -3.14
N HIS A 107 9.23 -4.38 -2.27
CA HIS A 107 10.17 -4.99 -1.34
C HIS A 107 10.96 -6.17 -1.96
N LYS A 108 10.51 -6.73 -3.08
CA LYS A 108 11.18 -7.86 -3.73
C LYS A 108 12.15 -7.33 -4.78
N ALA A 109 13.42 -7.72 -4.68
CA ALA A 109 14.35 -7.54 -5.78
C ALA A 109 14.01 -8.53 -6.91
N ILE A 110 14.21 -8.11 -8.15
CA ILE A 110 13.98 -8.92 -9.35
C ILE A 110 15.32 -9.24 -9.99
N CYS A 111 15.54 -10.52 -10.24
CA CYS A 111 16.71 -11.02 -10.96
C CYS A 111 16.22 -11.60 -12.30
N PRO A 112 16.41 -10.89 -13.44
CA PRO A 112 15.81 -11.28 -14.73
C PRO A 112 16.21 -12.68 -15.20
N GLN A 113 17.47 -13.07 -14.96
CA GLN A 113 18.00 -14.38 -15.32
C GLN A 113 17.62 -15.49 -14.31
N GLY A 114 16.99 -15.11 -13.19
CA GLY A 114 16.76 -15.95 -12.03
C GLY A 114 18.05 -16.32 -11.29
N CYS A 115 17.91 -16.69 -10.01
CA CYS A 115 18.99 -17.29 -9.24
C CYS A 115 18.79 -18.80 -9.20
N ARG A 116 19.77 -19.57 -9.66
CA ARG A 116 19.69 -21.04 -9.74
C ARG A 116 20.22 -21.70 -8.47
N ASN A 117 20.01 -23.01 -8.36
CA ASN A 117 20.61 -23.87 -7.33
C ASN A 117 20.37 -23.40 -5.88
N GLY A 118 19.21 -22.80 -5.60
CA GLY A 118 18.87 -22.28 -4.27
C GLY A 118 19.40 -20.87 -3.98
N GLY A 119 19.97 -20.17 -4.97
CA GLY A 119 20.35 -18.78 -4.84
C GLY A 119 19.16 -17.85 -4.61
N SER A 120 19.38 -16.75 -3.90
CA SER A 120 18.36 -15.76 -3.57
C SER A 120 18.68 -14.40 -4.19
N CYS A 121 17.67 -13.73 -4.74
CA CYS A 121 17.84 -12.39 -5.32
C CYS A 121 17.89 -11.36 -4.19
N VAL A 122 19.06 -10.81 -3.92
CA VAL A 122 19.28 -9.86 -2.80
C VAL A 122 19.22 -8.41 -3.25
N ALA A 123 19.53 -8.14 -4.51
CA ALA A 123 19.41 -6.84 -5.15
C ALA A 123 19.08 -7.03 -6.63
N PRO A 124 18.61 -5.98 -7.34
CA PRO A 124 18.27 -6.09 -8.75
C PRO A 124 19.39 -6.72 -9.58
N GLY A 125 19.13 -7.88 -10.18
CA GLY A 125 20.11 -8.63 -10.97
C GLY A 125 21.27 -9.26 -10.18
N ILE A 126 21.28 -9.17 -8.85
CA ILE A 126 22.35 -9.71 -7.99
C ILE A 126 21.81 -10.89 -7.17
N CYS A 127 22.38 -12.06 -7.42
CA CYS A 127 22.09 -13.28 -6.70
C CYS A 127 23.11 -13.51 -5.57
N SER A 128 22.61 -13.81 -4.38
CA SER A 128 23.39 -14.44 -3.32
C SER A 128 23.39 -15.95 -3.54
N CYS A 129 24.57 -16.53 -3.70
CA CYS A 129 24.72 -17.94 -4.01
C CYS A 129 25.02 -18.77 -2.75
N PRO A 130 24.49 -20.01 -2.67
CA PRO A 130 24.84 -20.94 -1.61
C PRO A 130 26.30 -21.41 -1.75
N GLU A 131 26.84 -21.99 -0.66
CA GLU A 131 28.23 -22.48 -0.65
C GLU A 131 28.50 -23.45 -1.82
N GLY A 132 29.61 -23.23 -2.51
CA GLY A 132 30.02 -24.06 -3.65
C GLY A 132 29.34 -23.69 -4.97
N TRP A 133 28.59 -22.60 -5.05
CA TRP A 133 28.05 -22.05 -6.30
C TRP A 133 28.52 -20.62 -6.53
N ILE A 134 28.85 -20.29 -7.78
CA ILE A 134 29.31 -18.97 -8.21
C ILE A 134 28.69 -18.54 -9.54
N GLY A 135 29.01 -17.32 -9.97
CA GLY A 135 28.49 -16.67 -11.16
C GLY A 135 27.24 -15.84 -10.88
N GLY A 136 26.90 -14.91 -11.79
CA GLY A 136 25.81 -13.94 -11.56
C GLY A 136 24.41 -14.55 -11.33
N ALA A 137 24.21 -15.79 -11.75
CA ALA A 137 22.96 -16.56 -11.55
C ALA A 137 23.15 -17.82 -10.70
N CYS A 138 24.28 -17.97 -9.99
CA CYS A 138 24.62 -19.15 -9.19
C CYS A 138 24.61 -20.46 -9.99
N HIS A 139 25.04 -20.41 -11.26
CA HIS A 139 24.95 -21.54 -12.19
C HIS A 139 26.24 -22.37 -12.27
N THR A 140 27.36 -21.86 -11.75
CA THR A 140 28.66 -22.52 -11.84
C THR A 140 28.98 -23.18 -10.51
N ALA A 141 29.12 -24.51 -10.51
CA ALA A 141 29.57 -25.25 -9.34
C ALA A 141 31.07 -25.08 -9.10
N VAL A 142 31.47 -25.03 -7.83
CA VAL A 142 32.85 -24.96 -7.38
C VAL A 142 33.22 -26.28 -6.72
N CYS A 143 34.30 -26.89 -7.20
CA CYS A 143 34.91 -28.06 -6.60
C CYS A 143 36.20 -27.61 -5.92
N LYS A 144 36.32 -27.78 -4.59
CA LYS A 144 37.51 -27.40 -3.79
C LYS A 144 38.77 -28.07 -4.33
N LYS A 145 38.63 -29.32 -4.78
CA LYS A 145 39.66 -30.04 -5.54
C LYS A 145 39.18 -30.18 -6.99
N PRO A 146 40.01 -29.84 -7.99
CA PRO A 146 39.61 -29.87 -9.38
C PRO A 146 39.33 -31.29 -9.86
N CYS A 147 38.36 -31.45 -10.75
CA CYS A 147 38.14 -32.70 -11.46
C CYS A 147 39.25 -32.91 -12.49
N VAL A 148 39.94 -34.04 -12.46
CA VAL A 148 41.03 -34.38 -13.39
C VAL A 148 40.52 -35.24 -14.56
N ASN A 149 41.42 -35.58 -15.50
CA ASN A 149 41.13 -36.48 -16.63
C ASN A 149 39.89 -36.09 -17.47
N GLY A 150 39.63 -34.79 -17.60
CA GLY A 150 38.49 -34.25 -18.37
C GLY A 150 37.13 -34.37 -17.66
N GLY A 151 37.11 -34.65 -16.36
CA GLY A 151 35.91 -34.55 -15.52
C GLY A 151 35.39 -33.12 -15.44
N LYS A 152 34.07 -32.95 -15.26
CA LYS A 152 33.43 -31.64 -15.08
C LYS A 152 32.80 -31.52 -13.70
N CYS A 153 33.01 -30.40 -13.03
CA CYS A 153 32.33 -30.08 -11.77
C CYS A 153 30.85 -29.77 -12.10
N VAL A 154 29.92 -30.58 -11.57
CA VAL A 154 28.48 -30.45 -11.85
C VAL A 154 27.66 -29.97 -10.66
N SER A 155 28.18 -30.20 -9.45
CA SER A 155 27.65 -29.70 -8.18
C SER A 155 28.81 -29.53 -7.19
N PRO A 156 28.63 -28.84 -6.05
CA PRO A 156 29.70 -28.60 -5.10
C PRO A 156 30.47 -29.87 -4.75
N ASN A 157 31.78 -29.87 -4.99
CA ASN A 157 32.68 -31.01 -4.78
C ASN A 157 32.26 -32.32 -5.46
N THR A 158 31.46 -32.26 -6.54
CA THR A 158 30.99 -33.44 -7.26
C THR A 158 31.42 -33.38 -8.72
N CYS A 159 32.25 -34.34 -9.12
CA CYS A 159 32.76 -34.46 -10.47
C CYS A 159 31.95 -35.46 -11.29
N ARG A 160 31.53 -35.05 -12.48
CA ARG A 160 31.05 -35.96 -13.52
C ARG A 160 32.22 -36.42 -14.36
N CYS A 161 32.60 -37.68 -14.20
CA CYS A 161 33.74 -38.29 -14.88
C CYS A 161 33.41 -38.73 -16.31
N ARG A 162 34.43 -38.67 -17.18
CA ARG A 162 34.39 -39.30 -18.51
C ARG A 162 34.93 -40.72 -18.40
N ALA A 163 34.29 -41.67 -19.07
CA ALA A 163 34.84 -43.03 -19.16
C ALA A 163 36.23 -43.01 -19.84
N PRO A 164 37.18 -43.84 -19.41
CA PRO A 164 37.06 -44.91 -18.40
C PRO A 164 37.37 -44.46 -16.96
N PHE A 165 37.30 -43.17 -16.61
CA PHE A 165 37.71 -42.69 -15.30
C PHE A 165 36.60 -42.75 -14.22
N SER A 166 36.98 -42.90 -12.95
CA SER A 166 36.14 -42.93 -11.75
C SER A 166 36.84 -42.28 -10.55
N GLY A 167 36.19 -42.32 -9.39
CA GLY A 167 36.64 -41.65 -8.17
C GLY A 167 36.00 -40.27 -7.99
N PRO A 168 36.14 -39.66 -6.80
CA PRO A 168 35.55 -38.37 -6.48
C PRO A 168 36.09 -37.21 -7.33
N GLN A 169 37.31 -37.32 -7.86
CA GLN A 169 37.94 -36.33 -8.74
C GLN A 169 38.22 -36.87 -10.15
N CYS A 170 37.73 -38.06 -10.49
CA CYS A 170 38.01 -38.74 -11.76
C CYS A 170 39.49 -39.13 -11.92
N GLU A 171 40.18 -39.39 -10.81
CA GLU A 171 41.59 -39.73 -10.73
C GLU A 171 41.87 -41.21 -11.05
N GLU A 172 40.90 -42.09 -10.84
CA GLU A 172 41.06 -43.52 -11.04
C GLU A 172 40.71 -43.90 -12.48
N ARG A 173 41.51 -44.76 -13.12
CA ARG A 173 41.14 -45.37 -14.41
C ARG A 173 40.52 -46.73 -14.14
N LYS A 174 39.26 -46.93 -14.54
CA LYS A 174 38.64 -48.26 -14.56
C LYS A 174 39.41 -49.14 -15.54
N LYS A 175 40.01 -50.22 -15.03
CA LYS A 175 40.49 -51.30 -15.86
C LYS A 175 39.26 -52.10 -16.31
N LEU A 176 38.93 -52.03 -17.60
CA LEU A 176 38.04 -53.01 -18.19
C LEU A 176 38.84 -54.31 -18.24
N PHE A 177 38.40 -55.29 -17.46
CA PHE A 177 38.89 -56.67 -17.54
C PHE A 177 38.31 -57.34 -18.78
#